data_AF-A0AAU7CN81-F1
#
_entry.id   AF-A0AAU7CN81-F1
#
_cell.length_a   1.000
_cell.length_b   1.000
_cell.length_c   1.000
_cell.angle_alpha   90.00
_cell.angle_beta   90.00
_cell.angle_gamma   90.00
#
_symmetry.space_group_name_H-M   'P 1'
#
loop_
_entity.id
_entity.type
_entity.pdbx_description
1 polymer ?
#
loop_
_entity_poly.entity_id
_entity_poly.type
_entity_poly.pdbx_seq_one_letter_code
_entity_poly.pdbx_strand_id
1 'polypeptide(L)'
;MALCDEGYLCEVCGQDVEDLTQSDLYLRYVLGEVDPETLHVRPERHLTCNPSLAQFIVAESFPPVSVEGYFAKSELDPEFVAAEEARVTRGYLRLLELMSVDLPIVEYPLPEFRTRWQGPAESDGNGESEGERDAMVETEPSSRSGRVAADEVSRG
;
A
#
# COMPACT_ATOMS: atom_id res chain seq x y z
N MET A 1 -19.79 10.52 -27.21
CA MET A 1 -20.03 11.05 -25.86
C MET A 1 -19.83 9.87 -24.92
N ALA A 2 -18.74 9.90 -24.15
CA ALA A 2 -18.23 8.76 -23.40
C ALA A 2 -19.02 8.59 -22.09
N LEU A 3 -19.35 7.34 -21.73
CA LEU A 3 -19.94 6.94 -20.45
C LEU A 3 -18.91 7.00 -19.32
N CYS A 4 -18.28 8.15 -19.10
CA CYS A 4 -17.21 8.27 -18.10
C CYS A 4 -17.47 9.33 -17.03
N ASP A 5 -18.66 9.93 -17.02
CA ASP A 5 -19.01 11.05 -16.13
C ASP A 5 -19.97 10.67 -14.99
N GLU A 6 -20.27 9.38 -14.79
CA GLU A 6 -21.00 8.91 -13.59
C GLU A 6 -19.94 8.56 -12.54
N GLY A 7 -19.98 9.23 -11.38
CA GLY A 7 -19.07 8.95 -10.28
C GLY A 7 -19.21 7.50 -9.82
N TYR A 8 -18.30 7.04 -8.97
CA TYR A 8 -18.46 5.71 -8.38
C TYR A 8 -19.72 5.73 -7.50
N LEU A 9 -20.74 4.96 -7.90
CA LEU A 9 -22.00 4.88 -7.15
C LEU A 9 -21.78 4.10 -5.85
N CYS A 10 -22.24 4.68 -4.74
CA CYS A 10 -22.25 4.01 -3.46
C CYS A 10 -23.22 2.83 -3.49
N GLU A 11 -22.75 1.61 -3.22
CA GLU A 11 -23.61 0.41 -3.25
C GLU A 11 -24.69 0.39 -2.13
N VAL A 12 -24.57 1.26 -1.13
CA VAL A 12 -25.50 1.32 0.01
C VAL A 12 -26.65 2.30 -0.24
N CYS A 13 -26.35 3.53 -0.62
CA CYS A 13 -27.36 4.58 -0.81
C CYS A 13 -27.69 4.85 -2.29
N GLY A 14 -26.88 4.35 -3.22
CA GLY A 14 -27.05 4.54 -4.66
C GLY A 14 -26.77 5.97 -5.14
N GLN A 15 -26.12 6.81 -4.34
CA GLN A 15 -25.69 8.15 -4.72
C GLN A 15 -24.21 8.14 -5.12
N ASP A 16 -23.80 9.12 -5.92
CA ASP A 16 -22.39 9.30 -6.30
C ASP A 16 -21.49 9.55 -5.09
N VAL A 17 -20.31 8.94 -5.09
CA VAL A 17 -19.21 9.34 -4.22
C VAL A 17 -18.39 10.40 -4.97
N GLU A 18 -18.60 11.66 -4.58
CA GLU A 18 -18.08 12.82 -5.32
C GLU A 18 -16.59 13.07 -5.06
N ASP A 19 -16.14 12.80 -3.82
CA ASP A 19 -14.79 13.15 -3.37
C ASP A 19 -14.07 11.96 -2.72
N LEU A 20 -12.72 11.99 -2.81
CA LEU A 20 -11.84 11.04 -2.15
C LEU A 20 -12.10 10.97 -0.63
N THR A 21 -12.42 12.10 -0.02
CA THR A 21 -12.69 12.24 1.42
C THR A 21 -14.02 11.63 1.84
N GLN A 22 -14.88 11.30 0.87
CA GLN A 22 -16.13 10.59 1.11
C GLN A 22 -15.99 9.08 0.86
N SER A 23 -14.91 8.61 0.24
CA SER A 23 -14.74 7.22 -0.16
C SER A 23 -14.25 6.30 0.97
N ASP A 24 -15.02 5.26 1.26
CA ASP A 24 -14.61 4.13 2.10
C ASP A 24 -13.53 3.29 1.41
N LEU A 25 -13.64 3.07 0.10
CA LEU A 25 -12.70 2.24 -0.64
C LEU A 25 -11.29 2.83 -0.57
N TYR A 26 -11.16 4.14 -0.77
CA TYR A 26 -9.89 4.85 -0.70
C TYR A 26 -9.37 4.96 0.74
N LEU A 27 -10.23 5.12 1.76
CA LEU A 27 -9.78 5.05 3.15
C LEU A 27 -9.13 3.70 3.45
N ARG A 28 -9.81 2.61 3.09
CA ARG A 28 -9.31 1.25 3.30
C ARG A 28 -8.06 0.96 2.50
N TYR A 29 -7.95 1.50 1.29
CA TYR A 29 -6.72 1.47 0.51
C TYR A 29 -5.56 2.18 1.22
N VAL A 30 -5.80 3.40 1.71
CA VAL A 30 -4.79 4.18 2.43
C VAL A 30 -4.32 3.47 3.70
N LEU A 31 -5.23 2.75 4.35
CA LEU A 31 -4.99 1.89 5.51
C LEU A 31 -4.38 0.52 5.18
N GLY A 32 -4.08 0.26 3.91
CA GLY A 32 -3.44 -0.95 3.42
C GLY A 32 -4.31 -2.20 3.43
N GLU A 33 -5.64 -2.06 3.46
CA GLU A 33 -6.61 -3.17 3.49
C GLU A 33 -7.10 -3.61 2.12
N VAL A 34 -6.88 -2.77 1.11
CA VAL A 34 -7.31 -3.00 -0.28
C VAL A 34 -6.08 -3.02 -1.17
N ASP A 35 -6.07 -3.95 -2.11
CA ASP A 35 -5.02 -4.04 -3.12
C ASP A 35 -5.25 -2.99 -4.22
N PRO A 36 -4.23 -2.18 -4.59
CA PRO A 36 -4.36 -1.16 -5.63
C PRO A 36 -4.87 -1.71 -6.96
N GLU A 37 -4.47 -2.93 -7.35
CA GLU A 37 -4.89 -3.54 -8.60
C GLU A 37 -6.40 -3.80 -8.63
N THR A 38 -7.02 -3.96 -7.46
CA THR A 38 -8.47 -4.25 -7.35
C THR A 38 -9.34 -3.02 -7.19
N LEU A 39 -8.78 -1.81 -7.08
CA LEU A 39 -9.55 -0.59 -6.84
C LEU A 39 -10.62 -0.34 -7.91
N HIS A 40 -10.27 -0.49 -9.18
CA HIS A 40 -11.15 -0.21 -10.32
C HIS A 40 -12.34 -1.18 -10.48
N VAL A 41 -12.32 -2.33 -9.81
CA VAL A 41 -13.39 -3.35 -9.86
C VAL A 41 -14.14 -3.49 -8.55
N ARG A 42 -13.68 -2.83 -7.48
CA ARG A 42 -14.34 -2.90 -6.18
C ARG A 42 -15.51 -1.92 -6.12
N PRO A 43 -16.62 -2.30 -5.45
CA PRO A 43 -17.70 -1.38 -5.21
C PRO A 43 -17.23 -0.25 -4.29
N GLU A 44 -17.80 0.92 -4.49
CA GLU A 44 -17.55 2.11 -3.69
C GLU A 44 -18.66 2.30 -2.65
N ARG A 45 -18.32 2.93 -1.53
CA ARG A 45 -19.27 3.34 -0.47
C ARG A 45 -18.87 4.68 0.09
N HIS A 46 -19.85 5.49 0.50
CA HIS A 46 -19.53 6.63 1.36
C HIS A 46 -18.99 6.14 2.71
N LEU A 47 -18.09 6.90 3.33
CA LEU A 47 -17.67 6.68 4.71
C LEU A 47 -18.87 6.60 5.66
N THR A 48 -19.84 7.52 5.51
CA THR A 48 -21.07 7.52 6.31
C THR A 48 -21.96 6.30 6.06
N CYS A 49 -21.87 5.70 4.86
CA CYS A 49 -22.54 4.44 4.52
C CYS A 49 -21.81 3.20 5.05
N ASN A 50 -20.59 3.35 5.60
CA ASN A 50 -19.89 2.31 6.36
C ASN A 50 -19.67 2.76 7.82
N PRO A 51 -20.74 2.77 8.65
CA PRO A 51 -20.66 3.31 9.99
C PRO A 51 -19.77 2.46 10.92
N SER A 52 -19.54 1.19 10.59
CA SER A 52 -18.64 0.31 11.35
C SER A 52 -17.21 0.81 11.39
N LEU A 53 -16.71 1.38 10.28
CA LEU A 53 -15.38 1.99 10.20
C LEU A 53 -15.43 3.49 10.54
N ALA A 54 -16.42 4.21 10.02
CA ALA A 54 -16.50 5.66 10.15
C ALA A 54 -16.69 6.16 11.60
N GLN A 55 -17.27 5.34 12.50
CA GLN A 55 -17.38 5.69 13.92
C GLN A 55 -16.02 5.93 14.61
N PHE A 56 -14.92 5.45 14.03
CA PHE A 56 -13.56 5.65 14.55
C PHE A 56 -12.88 6.92 14.01
N ILE A 57 -13.48 7.66 13.07
CA ILE A 57 -12.90 8.91 12.58
C ILE A 57 -13.14 10.03 13.62
N VAL A 58 -12.05 10.59 14.13
CA VAL A 58 -12.04 11.72 15.08
C VAL A 58 -11.29 12.89 14.45
N ALA A 59 -11.95 13.63 13.57
CA ALA A 59 -11.40 14.79 12.89
C ALA A 59 -12.44 15.92 12.84
N GLU A 60 -12.02 17.17 13.03
CA GLU A 60 -12.93 18.33 13.03
C GLU A 60 -13.69 18.51 11.71
N SER A 61 -13.07 18.11 10.60
CA SER A 61 -13.64 18.16 9.26
C SER A 61 -14.55 16.98 8.92
N PHE A 62 -14.75 16.02 9.84
CA PHE A 62 -15.59 14.85 9.60
C PHE A 62 -16.78 14.83 10.57
N PRO A 63 -18.02 14.71 10.07
CA PRO A 63 -19.20 14.55 10.94
C PRO A 63 -19.10 13.26 11.77
N PRO A 64 -19.19 13.32 13.11
CA PRO A 64 -19.12 12.12 13.94
C PRO A 64 -20.23 11.12 13.60
N VAL A 65 -19.87 9.84 13.50
CA VAL A 65 -20.80 8.74 13.26
C VAL A 65 -20.95 7.92 14.54
N SER A 66 -22.18 7.73 14.99
CA SER A 66 -22.50 6.88 16.13
C SER A 66 -23.25 5.62 15.66
N VAL A 67 -22.83 4.47 16.18
CA VAL A 67 -23.51 3.18 16.01
C VAL A 67 -24.16 2.80 17.34
N GLU A 68 -25.29 2.11 17.30
CA GLU A 68 -25.93 1.54 18.48
C GLU A 68 -25.71 0.02 18.53
N GLY A 69 -25.74 -0.55 19.74
CA GLY A 69 -25.62 -1.99 19.98
C GLY A 69 -24.18 -2.47 20.19
N TYR A 70 -23.97 -3.79 20.15
CA TYR A 70 -22.69 -4.43 20.54
C TYR A 70 -21.46 -4.03 19.71
N PHE A 71 -21.68 -3.46 18.52
CA PHE A 71 -20.60 -2.97 17.65
C PHE A 71 -20.42 -1.45 17.72
N ALA A 72 -21.17 -0.78 18.61
CA ALA A 72 -20.96 0.61 18.94
C ALA A 72 -19.60 0.77 19.60
N LYS A 73 -18.84 1.76 19.15
CA LYS A 73 -17.55 2.14 19.72
C LYS A 73 -17.57 2.33 21.25
N SER A 74 -18.69 2.78 21.82
CA SER A 74 -18.87 2.92 23.29
C SER A 74 -18.92 1.59 24.05
N GLU A 75 -19.24 0.49 23.37
CA GLU A 75 -19.38 -0.85 23.94
C GLU A 75 -18.12 -1.71 23.72
N LEU A 76 -17.10 -1.18 23.03
CA LEU A 76 -15.86 -1.87 22.73
C LEU A 76 -14.77 -1.58 23.78
N ASP A 77 -13.73 -2.40 23.78
CA ASP A 77 -12.57 -2.20 24.64
C ASP A 77 -11.92 -0.82 24.40
N PRO A 78 -11.69 0.01 25.43
CA PRO A 78 -11.17 1.36 25.25
C PRO A 78 -9.78 1.44 24.61
N GLU A 79 -8.91 0.44 24.84
CA GLU A 79 -7.57 0.41 24.25
C GLU A 79 -7.67 0.12 22.74
N PHE A 80 -8.52 -0.85 22.36
CA PHE A 80 -8.86 -1.09 20.97
C PHE A 80 -9.46 0.15 20.31
N VAL A 81 -10.41 0.82 20.97
CA VAL A 81 -11.05 2.03 20.45
C VAL A 81 -10.02 3.12 20.19
N ALA A 82 -9.12 3.39 21.14
CA ALA A 82 -8.09 4.41 20.96
C ALA A 82 -7.11 4.06 19.82
N ALA A 83 -6.76 2.78 19.67
CA ALA A 83 -5.92 2.33 18.58
C ALA A 83 -6.60 2.48 17.21
N GLU A 84 -7.87 2.08 17.10
CA GLU A 84 -8.65 2.24 15.87
C GLU A 84 -8.92 3.70 15.55
N GLU A 85 -9.25 4.53 16.55
CA GLU A 85 -9.38 5.98 16.36
C GLU A 85 -8.11 6.58 15.75
N ALA A 86 -6.95 6.28 16.33
CA ALA A 86 -5.67 6.78 15.83
C ALA A 86 -5.38 6.28 14.40
N ARG A 87 -5.61 4.99 14.13
CA ARG A 87 -5.40 4.37 12.82
C ARG A 87 -6.30 5.00 11.76
N VAL A 88 -7.61 4.97 11.98
CA VAL A 88 -8.62 5.37 10.99
C VAL A 88 -8.62 6.88 10.79
N THR A 89 -8.47 7.68 11.86
CA THR A 89 -8.35 9.13 11.76
C THR A 89 -7.13 9.55 10.93
N ARG A 90 -5.98 8.92 11.15
CA ARG A 90 -4.78 9.21 10.35
C ARG A 90 -4.97 8.84 8.88
N GLY A 91 -5.67 7.75 8.59
CA GLY A 91 -6.07 7.41 7.22
C GLY A 91 -6.96 8.49 6.60
N TYR A 92 -7.95 8.99 7.32
CA TYR A 92 -8.84 10.06 6.85
C TYR A 92 -8.09 11.38 6.63
N LEU A 93 -7.21 11.78 7.56
CA LEU A 93 -6.36 12.97 7.39
C LEU A 93 -5.46 12.85 6.15
N ARG A 94 -4.97 11.64 5.86
CA ARG A 94 -4.22 11.38 4.64
C ARG A 94 -5.07 11.58 3.38
N LEU A 95 -6.35 11.22 3.38
CA LEU A 95 -7.26 11.54 2.26
C LEU A 95 -7.40 13.06 2.06
N LEU A 96 -7.50 13.82 3.15
CA LEU A 96 -7.53 15.30 3.07
C LEU A 96 -6.25 15.86 2.46
N GLU A 97 -5.09 15.35 2.87
CA GLU A 97 -3.80 15.75 2.28
C GLU A 97 -3.78 15.47 0.77
N LEU A 98 -4.22 14.28 0.35
CA LEU A 98 -4.25 13.86 -1.06
C LEU A 98 -5.12 14.74 -1.95
N MET A 99 -6.16 15.39 -1.41
CA MET A 99 -6.94 16.37 -2.16
C MET A 99 -6.15 17.63 -2.53
N SER A 100 -5.04 17.90 -1.83
CA SER A 100 -4.22 19.10 -2.01
C SER A 100 -2.89 18.85 -2.75
N VAL A 101 -2.54 17.58 -2.99
CA VAL A 101 -1.28 17.20 -3.62
C VAL A 101 -1.52 16.29 -4.82
N ASP A 102 -0.73 16.48 -5.87
CA ASP A 102 -0.74 15.58 -7.03
C ASP A 102 0.32 14.49 -6.81
N LEU A 103 -0.11 13.38 -6.21
CA LEU A 103 0.72 12.21 -5.98
C LEU A 103 0.24 11.03 -6.85
N PRO A 104 1.15 10.13 -7.25
CA PRO A 104 0.72 8.90 -7.90
C PRO A 104 -0.03 8.01 -6.91
N ILE A 105 -0.98 7.20 -7.42
CA ILE A 105 -1.86 6.37 -6.59
C ILE A 105 -1.08 5.43 -5.64
N VAL A 106 0.09 4.95 -6.06
CA VAL A 106 0.98 4.09 -5.26
C VAL A 106 1.56 4.77 -4.02
N GLU A 107 1.51 6.10 -3.94
CA GLU A 107 1.95 6.90 -2.79
C GLU A 107 0.81 7.33 -1.85
N TYR A 108 -0.43 6.94 -2.18
CA TYR A 108 -1.60 7.26 -1.35
C TYR A 108 -1.54 6.57 0.01
N PRO A 109 -1.19 5.26 0.11
CA PRO A 109 -1.12 4.58 1.40
C PRO A 109 -0.20 5.25 2.41
N LEU A 110 -0.56 5.10 3.69
CA LEU A 110 0.30 5.53 4.78
C LEU A 110 1.68 4.87 4.65
N PRO A 111 2.77 5.57 5.04
CA PRO A 111 4.14 5.11 4.80
C PRO A 111 4.41 3.66 5.22
N GLU A 112 3.85 3.22 6.34
CA GLU A 112 3.97 1.84 6.84
C GLU A 112 3.27 0.76 5.98
N PHE A 113 2.35 1.15 5.10
CA PHE A 113 1.62 0.23 4.22
C PHE A 113 2.10 0.24 2.77
N ARG A 114 2.99 1.18 2.39
CA ARG A 114 3.50 1.27 1.01
C ARG A 114 4.27 0.03 0.59
N THR A 115 5.12 -0.49 1.48
CA THR A 115 5.94 -1.69 1.22
C THR A 115 5.10 -2.96 1.06
N ARG A 116 3.85 -2.97 1.53
CA ARG A 116 2.95 -4.12 1.38
C ARG A 116 2.61 -4.41 -0.09
N TRP A 117 2.62 -3.39 -0.93
CA TRP A 117 2.18 -3.45 -2.32
C TRP A 117 3.28 -3.13 -3.33
N GLN A 118 4.44 -2.68 -2.86
CA GLN A 118 5.63 -2.59 -3.68
C GLN A 118 6.18 -4.02 -3.86
N GLY A 119 6.00 -4.59 -5.06
CA GLY A 119 6.78 -5.76 -5.48
C GLY A 119 8.29 -5.45 -5.39
N PRO A 120 9.17 -6.47 -5.45
CA PRO A 120 10.60 -6.19 -5.53
C PRO A 120 10.82 -5.23 -6.69
N ALA A 121 11.44 -4.07 -6.41
CA ALA A 121 11.65 -3.02 -7.39
C ALA A 121 12.33 -3.64 -8.63
N GLU A 122 11.57 -3.80 -9.71
CA GLU A 122 12.12 -4.15 -11.02
C GLU A 122 12.87 -2.91 -11.52
N SER A 123 14.14 -2.83 -11.13
CA SER A 123 15.08 -1.87 -11.69
C SER A 123 15.44 -2.35 -13.09
N ASP A 124 14.76 -1.85 -14.11
CA ASP A 124 15.24 -2.00 -15.49
C ASP A 124 15.07 -0.72 -16.30
N GLY A 125 16.18 -0.33 -16.93
CA GLY A 125 16.15 0.40 -18.20
C GLY A 125 16.80 1.79 -18.20
N ASN A 126 18.14 1.87 -18.33
CA ASN A 126 18.74 2.81 -19.28
C ASN A 126 20.19 2.45 -19.64
N GLY A 127 20.46 2.26 -20.94
CA GLY A 127 21.76 2.61 -21.53
C GLY A 127 22.50 1.51 -22.29
N GLU A 128 22.00 1.15 -23.47
CA GLU A 128 22.80 0.54 -24.53
C GLU A 128 23.98 1.45 -24.92
N SER A 129 25.17 0.88 -25.10
CA SER A 129 26.18 1.42 -26.01
C SER A 129 27.02 0.28 -26.59
N GLU A 130 26.75 -0.04 -27.85
CA GLU A 130 27.57 -0.86 -28.72
C GLU A 130 28.97 -0.23 -28.90
N GLY A 131 30.01 -1.06 -28.97
CA GLY A 131 31.39 -0.60 -29.04
C GLY A 131 32.40 -1.73 -29.27
N GLU A 132 32.14 -2.54 -30.29
CA GLU A 132 33.05 -3.48 -30.94
C GLU A 132 34.47 -2.91 -31.15
N ARG A 133 35.52 -3.56 -30.59
CA ARG A 133 36.91 -3.59 -31.11
C ARG A 133 37.67 -4.84 -30.63
N ASP A 134 37.87 -5.74 -31.57
CA ASP A 134 38.96 -6.71 -31.75
C ASP A 134 40.29 -6.35 -31.05
N ALA A 135 40.86 -7.30 -30.28
CA ALA A 135 42.29 -7.64 -30.33
C ALA A 135 42.59 -8.90 -29.50
N MET A 136 42.93 -9.96 -30.23
CA MET A 136 43.53 -11.20 -29.76
C MET A 136 44.92 -10.95 -29.16
N VAL A 137 45.27 -11.59 -28.03
CA VAL A 137 46.62 -12.15 -27.86
C VAL A 137 46.57 -13.32 -26.87
N GLU A 138 46.92 -14.48 -27.40
CA GLU A 138 47.14 -15.72 -26.68
C GLU A 138 48.47 -15.65 -25.93
N THR A 139 48.53 -16.22 -24.72
CA THR A 139 49.68 -17.01 -24.24
C THR A 139 49.32 -17.73 -22.93
N GLU A 140 49.03 -19.03 -23.02
CA GLU A 140 49.13 -20.01 -21.93
C GLU A 140 50.62 -20.33 -21.60
N PRO A 141 50.95 -21.27 -20.70
CA PRO A 141 50.67 -21.29 -19.27
C PRO A 141 51.99 -21.48 -18.47
N SER A 142 51.97 -21.33 -17.14
CA SER A 142 53.07 -21.86 -16.31
C SER A 142 52.59 -22.49 -15.01
N SER A 143 52.69 -23.81 -15.06
CA SER A 143 52.66 -24.82 -14.04
C SER A 143 53.52 -24.46 -12.81
N ARG A 144 53.01 -24.66 -11.59
CA ARG A 144 53.82 -25.28 -10.54
C ARG A 144 53.02 -26.02 -9.47
N SER A 145 53.24 -27.33 -9.53
CA SER A 145 52.93 -28.42 -8.61
C SER A 145 53.42 -28.22 -7.16
N GLY A 146 52.69 -28.82 -6.20
CA GLY A 146 53.10 -29.08 -4.81
C GLY A 146 51.90 -29.47 -3.93
N ARG A 147 51.33 -30.68 -4.00
CA ARG A 147 51.69 -31.97 -3.35
C ARG A 147 51.61 -31.99 -1.80
N VAL A 148 50.69 -32.83 -1.30
CA VAL A 148 50.64 -33.64 -0.03
C VAL A 148 50.70 -32.91 1.32
N ALA A 149 50.07 -33.34 2.43
CA ALA A 149 49.66 -34.67 2.89
C ALA A 149 48.50 -34.61 3.91
N ALA A 150 47.90 -35.78 4.15
CA ALA A 150 46.95 -36.10 5.22
C ALA A 150 47.61 -36.16 6.62
N ASP A 151 46.79 -35.99 7.68
CA ASP A 151 46.79 -36.79 8.93
C ASP A 151 45.57 -36.34 9.77
N GLU A 152 44.46 -37.09 9.77
CA GLU A 152 44.00 -37.90 10.92
C GLU A 152 44.62 -37.56 12.27
N VAL A 153 43.82 -37.23 13.29
CA VAL A 153 43.76 -37.99 14.55
C VAL A 153 42.44 -37.68 15.25
N SER A 154 41.63 -38.72 15.29
CA SER A 154 40.55 -38.96 16.25
C SER A 154 41.15 -39.60 17.52
N ARG A 155 40.53 -39.32 18.68
CA ARG A 155 40.70 -39.87 20.06
C ARG A 155 41.08 -38.75 21.05
N GLY A 156 40.36 -38.52 22.14
CA GLY A 156 39.22 -39.21 22.74
C GLY A 156 38.76 -38.44 23.98
#